data_AF-A0A2H0WEZ1-F1
#
_entry.id   AF-A0A2H0WEZ1-F1
#
_cell.length_a   1.000
_cell.length_b   1.000
_cell.length_c   1.000
_cell.angle_alpha   90.00
_cell.angle_beta   90.00
_cell.angle_gamma   90.00
#
_symmetry.space_group_name_H-M   'P 1'
#
loop_
_entity.id
_entity.type
_entity.pdbx_description
1 polymer ?
#
loop_
_entity_poly.entity_id
_entity_poly.type
_entity_poly.pdbx_seq_one_letter_code
_entity_poly.pdbx_strand_id
1 'polypeptide(L)'
;MIPFALLLMGNQQCKDPGTETRELRRRVQMGVIQAPPMPLTDGGNFDFKFAANAQLWDVLRKTQSFSTSTISSEAILDPGQMTQADRDAFNQCEDTTTDSFNQMVNGKVMTQTSTCMITMPQAVINGEIVNFELTTSAGVTVGLPQFAGLGVGLGIKKATLTMALQADHPLIPGHVIAASTPKAKRQEFNVNFSWAPSGVGLGFDFYSKTDLASVVKKAMENGISDLKQQFDLSEPWYATVLKNCDKALMINAGSASDANLQVGDILEVYNVWYDWEGEACNSTLTGTMKSTAAPIAVVQVEIVGDTFSQARVIQQTATKILPGARVYVQKLVQPVPATQAKN
;
A
#
# COMPACT_ATOMS: atom_id res chain seq x y z
N MET A 1 21.26 -36.97 47.45
CA MET A 1 21.37 -35.95 46.40
C MET A 1 20.83 -36.57 45.11
N ILE A 2 19.68 -36.10 44.64
CA ILE A 2 19.00 -36.59 43.43
C ILE A 2 18.88 -35.37 42.50
N PRO A 3 19.39 -35.42 41.26
CA PRO A 3 19.22 -34.31 40.33
C PRO A 3 17.83 -34.41 39.68
N PHE A 4 17.01 -33.38 39.88
CA PHE A 4 15.79 -33.15 39.12
C PHE A 4 16.18 -32.54 37.76
N ALA A 5 15.99 -33.30 36.69
CA ALA A 5 15.99 -32.76 35.33
C ALA A 5 14.60 -32.15 35.06
N LEU A 6 14.51 -30.82 35.10
CA LEU A 6 13.37 -30.06 34.59
C LEU A 6 13.35 -30.18 33.06
N LEU A 7 12.50 -31.06 32.55
CA LEU A 7 12.10 -31.07 31.15
C LEU A 7 11.17 -29.87 30.91
N LEU A 8 11.74 -28.80 30.36
CA LEU A 8 11.01 -27.71 29.75
C LEU A 8 10.24 -28.26 28.54
N MET A 9 8.94 -28.49 28.72
CA MET A 9 8.02 -28.72 27.61
C MET A 9 7.87 -27.41 26.83
N GLY A 10 8.64 -27.29 25.76
CA GLY A 10 8.42 -26.27 24.74
C GLY A 10 7.03 -26.44 24.15
N ASN A 11 6.20 -25.43 24.35
CA ASN A 11 4.88 -25.31 23.74
C ASN A 11 5.05 -25.08 22.23
N GLN A 12 5.36 -26.15 21.49
CA GLN A 12 5.17 -26.19 20.04
C GLN A 12 3.67 -26.16 19.81
N GLN A 13 3.11 -24.96 19.74
CA GLN A 13 1.80 -24.77 19.14
C GLN A 13 1.86 -25.33 17.73
N CYS A 14 1.10 -26.41 17.52
CA CYS A 14 0.80 -26.97 16.23
C CYS A 14 0.27 -25.85 15.32
N LYS A 15 1.08 -25.41 14.36
CA LYS A 15 0.56 -24.70 13.19
C LYS A 15 -0.17 -25.74 12.36
N ASP A 16 -1.50 -25.70 12.37
CA ASP A 16 -2.31 -26.41 11.40
C ASP A 16 -1.87 -26.00 9.99
N PRO A 17 -1.42 -26.94 9.14
CA PRO A 17 -1.12 -26.67 7.75
C PRO A 17 -2.44 -26.73 6.96
N GLY A 18 -3.08 -25.60 6.66
CA GLY A 18 -4.20 -25.67 5.71
C GLY A 18 -5.12 -24.47 5.53
N THR A 19 -5.13 -23.47 6.42
CA THR A 19 -5.90 -22.23 6.19
C THR A 19 -4.93 -21.11 5.85
N GLU A 20 -4.76 -20.84 4.55
CA GLU A 20 -4.22 -19.55 4.13
C GLU A 20 -5.06 -18.46 4.81
N THR A 21 -4.44 -17.75 5.75
CA THR A 21 -5.11 -16.65 6.44
C THR A 21 -5.32 -15.58 5.39
N ARG A 22 -6.58 -15.29 5.06
CA ARG A 22 -6.93 -14.24 4.09
C ARG A 22 -6.19 -12.96 4.44
N GLU A 23 -5.43 -12.44 3.48
CA GLU A 23 -4.73 -11.16 3.64
C GLU A 23 -5.61 -9.99 3.19
N LEU A 24 -5.57 -8.90 3.96
CA LEU A 24 -6.16 -7.63 3.56
C LEU A 24 -5.15 -6.82 2.75
N ARG A 25 -5.67 -6.08 1.78
CA ARG A 25 -4.84 -5.20 0.93
C ARG A 25 -4.82 -3.80 1.52
N ARG A 26 -3.66 -3.16 1.45
CA ARG A 26 -3.46 -1.79 1.96
C ARG A 26 -3.71 -0.78 0.85
N ARG A 27 -4.49 0.26 1.12
CA ARG A 27 -4.63 1.36 0.18
C ARG A 27 -3.37 2.19 0.14
N VAL A 28 -2.78 2.30 -1.04
CA VAL A 28 -1.57 3.07 -1.27
C VAL A 28 -1.73 3.94 -2.50
N GLN A 29 -1.03 5.07 -2.50
CA GLN A 29 -0.88 5.90 -3.67
C GLN A 29 0.42 5.56 -4.38
N MET A 30 0.36 5.63 -5.71
CA MET A 30 1.54 5.53 -6.54
C MET A 30 2.32 6.82 -6.50
N GLY A 31 3.52 6.75 -5.95
CA GLY A 31 4.54 7.74 -6.17
C GLY A 31 5.23 7.53 -7.52
N VAL A 32 6.50 7.92 -7.60
CA VAL A 32 7.28 7.83 -8.84
C VAL A 32 8.47 6.91 -8.63
N ILE A 33 8.68 5.98 -9.55
CA ILE A 33 9.96 5.29 -9.69
C ILE A 33 10.91 6.19 -10.47
N GLN A 34 11.99 6.61 -9.84
CA GLN A 34 13.09 7.27 -10.52
C GLN A 34 14.00 6.23 -11.17
N ALA A 35 14.56 6.57 -12.32
CA ALA A 35 15.54 5.74 -13.01
C ALA A 35 16.55 6.64 -13.72
N PRO A 36 17.84 6.25 -13.77
CA PRO A 36 18.84 6.98 -14.56
C PRO A 36 18.52 6.87 -16.06
N PRO A 37 18.94 7.85 -16.87
CA PRO A 37 18.76 7.80 -18.31
C PRO A 37 19.54 6.63 -18.90
N MET A 38 18.98 5.98 -19.91
CA MET A 38 19.62 4.92 -20.66
C MET A 38 19.91 5.42 -22.09
N PRO A 39 21.12 5.93 -22.36
CA PRO A 39 21.47 6.38 -23.70
C PRO A 39 21.57 5.19 -24.66
N LEU A 40 21.07 5.38 -25.87
CA LEU A 40 21.05 4.39 -26.93
C LEU A 40 22.20 4.64 -27.92
N THR A 41 22.58 3.59 -28.65
CA THR A 41 23.68 3.65 -29.64
C THR A 41 23.38 4.58 -30.82
N ASP A 42 22.11 4.87 -31.09
CA ASP A 42 21.65 5.77 -32.15
C ASP A 42 21.58 7.25 -31.73
N GLY A 43 22.03 7.57 -30.51
CA GLY A 43 21.92 8.91 -29.92
C GLY A 43 20.55 9.22 -29.30
N GLY A 44 19.61 8.26 -29.32
CA GLY A 44 18.35 8.34 -28.59
C GLY A 44 18.50 8.04 -27.09
N ASN A 45 17.41 8.17 -26.35
CA ASN A 45 17.33 7.77 -24.94
C ASN A 45 16.13 6.84 -24.74
N PHE A 46 16.34 5.73 -24.04
CA PHE A 46 15.24 4.89 -23.56
C PHE A 46 14.73 5.42 -22.22
N ASP A 47 13.43 5.73 -22.17
CA ASP A 47 12.77 6.20 -20.95
C ASP A 47 12.46 5.02 -20.02
N PHE A 48 13.49 4.61 -19.28
CA PHE A 48 13.36 3.51 -18.33
C PHE A 48 12.42 3.84 -17.18
N LYS A 49 12.33 5.14 -16.82
CA LYS A 49 11.40 5.64 -15.82
C LYS A 49 9.96 5.39 -16.27
N PHE A 50 9.60 5.75 -17.50
CA PHE A 50 8.26 5.50 -18.03
C PHE A 50 7.92 3.99 -18.00
N ALA A 51 8.83 3.16 -18.51
CA ALA A 51 8.63 1.71 -18.55
C ALA A 51 8.46 1.09 -17.15
N ALA A 52 9.28 1.52 -16.19
CA ALA A 52 9.25 1.04 -14.82
C ALA A 52 7.94 1.44 -14.10
N ASN A 53 7.52 2.70 -14.23
CA ASN A 53 6.27 3.18 -13.63
C ASN A 53 5.05 2.45 -14.22
N ALA A 54 5.04 2.16 -15.53
CA ALA A 54 3.96 1.40 -16.15
C ALA A 54 3.86 -0.04 -15.60
N GLN A 55 4.99 -0.71 -15.35
CA GLN A 55 5.00 -2.07 -14.80
C GLN A 55 4.58 -2.12 -13.33
N LEU A 56 4.91 -1.09 -12.55
CA LEU A 56 4.63 -1.07 -11.12
C LEU A 56 3.12 -1.20 -10.82
N TRP A 57 2.26 -0.56 -11.62
CA TRP A 57 0.81 -0.70 -11.52
C TRP A 57 0.34 -2.15 -11.67
N ASP A 58 0.89 -2.87 -12.65
CA ASP A 58 0.54 -4.28 -12.87
C ASP A 58 1.05 -5.16 -11.71
N VAL A 59 2.25 -4.89 -11.20
CA VAL A 59 2.85 -5.62 -10.08
C VAL A 59 2.04 -5.44 -8.78
N LEU A 60 1.65 -4.22 -8.45
CA LEU A 60 0.85 -3.97 -7.24
C LEU A 60 -0.53 -4.63 -7.30
N ARG A 61 -1.15 -4.62 -8.48
CA ARG A 61 -2.40 -5.33 -8.69
C ARG A 61 -2.23 -6.85 -8.54
N LYS A 62 -1.12 -7.42 -9.03
CA LYS A 62 -0.87 -8.87 -9.00
C LYS A 62 -0.45 -9.40 -7.64
N THR A 63 0.31 -8.64 -6.87
CA THR A 63 0.80 -9.06 -5.54
C THR A 63 -0.30 -9.14 -4.49
N GLN A 64 -1.50 -8.64 -4.78
CA GLN A 64 -2.67 -8.62 -3.87
C GLN A 64 -2.42 -7.98 -2.50
N SER A 65 -1.24 -7.41 -2.27
CA SER A 65 -0.82 -6.84 -1.00
C SER A 65 -1.27 -5.39 -0.84
N PHE A 66 -1.43 -4.71 -1.97
CA PHE A 66 -1.73 -3.30 -2.07
C PHE A 66 -2.92 -3.08 -3.01
N SER A 67 -3.68 -2.05 -2.73
CA SER A 67 -4.79 -1.52 -3.52
C SER A 67 -4.46 -0.08 -3.89
N THR A 68 -4.66 0.28 -5.14
CA THR A 68 -4.58 1.67 -5.61
C THR A 68 -5.96 2.28 -5.79
N SER A 69 -7.00 1.61 -5.29
CA SER A 69 -8.36 2.11 -5.34
C SER A 69 -8.41 3.40 -4.55
N THR A 70 -8.69 4.49 -5.24
CA THR A 70 -8.99 5.77 -4.62
C THR A 70 -10.50 5.86 -4.45
N ILE A 71 -10.92 6.46 -3.34
CA ILE A 71 -12.19 7.17 -3.36
C ILE A 71 -11.86 8.42 -4.17
N SER A 72 -12.45 8.59 -5.34
CA SER A 72 -12.18 9.72 -6.23
C SER A 72 -12.02 11.00 -5.42
N SER A 73 -10.86 11.65 -5.51
CA SER A 73 -10.63 12.97 -4.90
C SER A 73 -11.44 14.07 -5.60
N GLU A 74 -12.08 13.78 -6.73
CA GLU A 74 -13.08 14.66 -7.35
C GLU A 74 -14.46 14.44 -6.73
N ALA A 75 -14.70 13.23 -6.19
CA ALA A 75 -15.71 12.98 -5.17
C ALA A 75 -15.11 13.18 -3.76
N ILE A 76 -14.32 14.25 -3.57
CA ILE A 76 -14.44 14.95 -2.28
C ILE A 76 -15.95 15.12 -2.13
N LEU A 77 -16.51 14.56 -1.08
CA LEU A 77 -17.82 14.96 -0.61
C LEU A 77 -17.65 16.42 -0.19
N ASP A 78 -17.53 17.33 -1.16
CA ASP A 78 -17.45 18.76 -0.95
C ASP A 78 -18.90 19.15 -0.71
N PRO A 79 -19.27 19.45 0.54
CA PRO A 79 -20.63 19.81 0.85
C PRO A 79 -21.07 21.03 0.01
N GLY A 80 -20.14 21.86 -0.46
CA GLY A 80 -20.40 22.99 -1.35
C GLY A 80 -20.90 22.61 -2.74
N GLN A 81 -20.53 21.41 -3.25
CA GLN A 81 -20.88 20.92 -4.59
C GLN A 81 -22.12 20.00 -4.60
N MET A 82 -22.57 19.53 -3.44
CA MET A 82 -23.75 18.68 -3.29
C MET A 82 -25.05 19.50 -3.42
N THR A 83 -26.12 18.92 -3.96
CA THR A 83 -27.44 19.58 -3.93
C THR A 83 -27.90 19.75 -2.48
N GLN A 84 -28.81 20.68 -2.19
CA GLN A 84 -29.30 20.84 -0.81
C GLN A 84 -29.95 19.55 -0.28
N ALA A 85 -30.64 18.79 -1.13
CA ALA A 85 -31.23 17.51 -0.75
C ALA A 85 -30.17 16.42 -0.50
N ASP A 86 -29.08 16.39 -1.27
CA ASP A 86 -27.95 15.48 -1.04
C ASP A 86 -27.13 15.88 0.18
N ARG A 87 -26.97 17.19 0.44
CA ARG A 87 -26.43 17.71 1.69
C ARG A 87 -27.31 17.29 2.85
N ASP A 88 -28.61 17.47 2.76
CA ASP A 88 -29.54 17.11 3.82
C ASP A 88 -29.55 15.58 4.04
N ALA A 89 -29.48 14.75 2.99
CA ALA A 89 -29.36 13.29 3.08
C ALA A 89 -27.98 12.81 3.58
N PHE A 90 -26.92 13.54 3.24
CA PHE A 90 -25.58 13.34 3.78
C PHE A 90 -25.55 13.69 5.28
N ASN A 91 -26.20 14.79 5.66
CA ASN A 91 -26.33 15.34 7.02
C ASN A 91 -27.41 14.64 7.88
N GLN A 92 -28.26 13.80 7.29
CA GLN A 92 -29.38 13.10 7.95
C GLN A 92 -28.96 11.97 8.91
N CYS A 93 -27.66 11.81 9.16
CA CYS A 93 -27.14 10.83 10.14
C CYS A 93 -26.42 11.48 11.33
N GLU A 94 -26.81 12.72 11.66
CA GLU A 94 -26.33 13.56 12.78
C GLU A 94 -24.86 14.04 12.68
N ASP A 95 -24.70 15.12 11.90
CA ASP A 95 -23.55 16.02 11.95
C ASP A 95 -23.86 17.32 12.71
N THR A 96 -24.59 17.21 13.83
CA THR A 96 -24.81 18.32 14.77
C THR A 96 -24.03 18.07 16.04
N THR A 97 -22.70 18.12 15.95
CA THR A 97 -21.86 18.51 17.08
C THR A 97 -20.50 18.91 16.53
N THR A 98 -20.45 20.16 16.10
CA THR A 98 -19.24 20.98 16.01
C THR A 98 -18.69 21.25 17.42
N ASP A 99 -18.49 20.20 18.22
CA ASP A 99 -17.63 20.24 19.41
C ASP A 99 -16.23 19.75 19.01
N SER A 100 -15.75 20.21 17.85
CA SER A 100 -14.35 20.11 17.47
C SER A 100 -13.56 20.97 18.44
N PHE A 101 -13.05 20.34 19.48
CA PHE A 101 -12.12 20.95 20.43
C PHE A 101 -10.79 21.21 19.72
N ASN A 102 -10.74 22.25 18.89
CA ASN A 102 -9.54 22.75 18.26
C ASN A 102 -8.80 23.62 19.29
N GLN A 103 -7.99 22.99 20.14
CA GLN A 103 -7.05 23.75 20.95
C GLN A 103 -5.85 24.14 20.08
N MET A 104 -5.74 25.44 19.82
CA MET A 104 -4.54 26.02 19.24
C MET A 104 -3.55 26.30 20.39
N VAL A 105 -2.42 25.61 20.41
CA VAL A 105 -1.36 25.83 21.39
C VAL A 105 -0.07 26.09 20.63
N ASN A 106 0.46 27.31 20.72
CA ASN A 106 1.72 27.72 20.07
C ASN A 106 1.78 27.43 18.56
N GLY A 107 0.71 27.70 17.82
CA GLY A 107 0.65 27.49 16.36
C GLY A 107 0.43 26.05 15.91
N LYS A 108 0.32 25.10 16.85
CA LYS A 108 -0.09 23.73 16.59
C LYS A 108 -1.60 23.55 16.79
N VAL A 109 -2.21 22.75 15.92
CA VAL A 109 -3.63 22.40 15.99
C VAL A 109 -3.75 20.90 16.20
N MET A 110 -4.37 20.52 17.32
CA MET A 110 -4.78 19.14 17.58
C MET A 110 -6.26 18.98 17.25
N THR A 111 -6.60 18.04 16.36
CA THR A 111 -7.99 17.78 15.97
C THR A 111 -8.29 16.29 15.83
N GLN A 112 -9.53 15.90 16.09
CA GLN A 112 -10.05 14.55 15.79
C GLN A 112 -10.83 14.49 14.47
N THR A 113 -11.15 15.65 13.89
CA THR A 113 -11.93 15.76 12.65
C THR A 113 -11.05 16.37 11.57
N SER A 114 -10.59 15.56 10.63
CA SER A 114 -9.79 16.01 9.49
C SER A 114 -10.29 15.31 8.24
N THR A 115 -11.09 16.01 7.43
CA THR A 115 -11.77 15.45 6.25
C THR A 115 -10.78 14.86 5.24
N CYS A 116 -9.58 15.45 5.12
CA CYS A 116 -8.50 14.92 4.30
C CYS A 116 -8.02 13.52 4.73
N MET A 117 -8.17 13.13 6.00
CA MET A 117 -7.75 11.82 6.50
C MET A 117 -8.70 10.69 6.06
N ILE A 118 -9.91 11.03 5.62
CA ILE A 118 -10.95 10.05 5.26
C ILE A 118 -10.58 9.31 3.97
N THR A 119 -10.07 10.03 2.98
CA THR A 119 -9.72 9.49 1.65
C THR A 119 -8.23 9.22 1.48
N MET A 120 -7.45 9.41 2.54
CA MET A 120 -6.00 9.28 2.50
C MET A 120 -5.56 7.83 2.27
N PRO A 121 -4.59 7.58 1.37
CA PRO A 121 -3.91 6.29 1.33
C PRO A 121 -3.11 6.06 2.63
N GLN A 122 -2.86 4.81 3.01
CA GLN A 122 -1.98 4.52 4.15
C GLN A 122 -0.52 4.93 3.89
N ALA A 123 -0.08 4.88 2.63
CA ALA A 123 1.25 5.30 2.22
C ALA A 123 1.30 5.70 0.75
N VAL A 124 2.36 6.42 0.39
CA VAL A 124 2.80 6.64 -0.99
C VAL A 124 3.98 5.71 -1.27
N ILE A 125 3.86 4.82 -2.27
CA ILE A 125 4.97 3.95 -2.66
C ILE A 125 5.84 4.68 -3.68
N ASN A 126 7.08 4.95 -3.30
CA ASN A 126 8.13 5.52 -4.13
C ASN A 126 9.22 4.49 -4.40
N GLY A 127 10.08 4.80 -5.38
CA GLY A 127 11.26 3.98 -5.59
C GLY A 127 12.28 4.57 -6.53
N GLU A 128 13.39 3.88 -6.63
CA GLU A 128 14.54 4.29 -7.43
C GLU A 128 15.24 3.05 -7.97
N ILE A 129 15.46 3.02 -9.28
CA ILE A 129 16.39 2.09 -9.90
C ILE A 129 17.78 2.69 -9.79
N VAL A 130 18.56 2.17 -8.84
CA VAL A 130 19.90 2.67 -8.53
C VAL A 130 20.90 2.23 -9.60
N ASN A 131 20.78 0.99 -10.06
CA ASN A 131 21.73 0.42 -11.02
C ASN A 131 21.08 -0.70 -11.82
N PHE A 132 21.49 -0.87 -13.07
CA PHE A 132 21.13 -2.01 -13.89
C PHE A 132 22.35 -2.44 -14.71
N GLU A 133 22.76 -3.68 -14.51
CA GLU A 133 23.99 -4.27 -15.07
C GLU A 133 23.62 -5.48 -15.94
N LEU A 134 24.30 -5.64 -17.06
CA LEU A 134 24.21 -6.83 -17.91
C LEU A 134 25.56 -7.52 -17.96
N THR A 135 25.59 -8.82 -17.70
CA THR A 135 26.78 -9.64 -17.87
C THR A 135 26.67 -10.46 -19.14
N THR A 136 27.64 -10.24 -20.03
CA THR A 136 27.78 -10.97 -21.30
C THR A 136 28.18 -12.43 -21.07
N SER A 137 28.04 -13.24 -22.12
CA SER A 137 28.47 -14.64 -22.14
C SER A 137 29.96 -14.84 -21.88
N ALA A 138 30.76 -13.80 -22.14
CA ALA A 138 32.20 -13.75 -21.90
C ALA A 138 32.57 -13.30 -20.46
N GLY A 139 31.57 -13.03 -19.61
CA GLY A 139 31.78 -12.59 -18.22
C GLY A 139 32.03 -11.08 -18.06
N VAL A 140 31.97 -10.30 -19.13
CA VAL A 140 32.07 -8.83 -19.05
C VAL A 140 30.74 -8.26 -18.55
N THR A 141 30.78 -7.47 -17.48
CA THR A 141 29.62 -6.75 -16.92
C THR A 141 29.62 -5.30 -17.38
N VAL A 142 28.47 -4.83 -17.85
CA VAL A 142 28.28 -3.46 -18.36
C VAL A 142 27.05 -2.85 -17.69
N GLY A 143 27.18 -1.63 -17.16
CA GLY A 143 26.07 -0.88 -16.54
C GLY A 143 25.35 0.06 -17.52
N LEU A 144 24.19 0.58 -17.13
CA LEU A 144 23.34 1.49 -17.93
C LEU A 144 24.07 2.57 -18.76
N PRO A 145 24.98 3.39 -18.21
CA PRO A 145 25.62 4.46 -18.98
C PRO A 145 26.59 3.95 -20.06
N GLN A 146 26.96 2.67 -20.02
CA GLN A 146 27.95 2.06 -20.92
C GLN A 146 27.30 1.20 -22.02
N PHE A 147 25.97 1.12 -22.07
CA PHE A 147 25.25 0.28 -23.05
C PHE A 147 25.52 0.70 -24.50
N ALA A 148 25.77 1.99 -24.76
CA ALA A 148 26.13 2.48 -26.08
C ALA A 148 27.46 1.94 -26.64
N GLY A 149 28.30 1.34 -25.79
CA GLY A 149 29.58 0.73 -26.19
C GLY A 149 29.53 -0.78 -26.46
N LEU A 150 28.37 -1.42 -26.28
CA LEU A 150 28.22 -2.86 -26.48
C LEU A 150 28.21 -3.21 -27.98
N GLY A 151 29.20 -4.00 -28.41
CA GLY A 151 29.29 -4.50 -29.78
C GLY A 151 28.09 -5.36 -30.20
N VAL A 152 27.76 -5.34 -31.49
CA VAL A 152 26.72 -6.16 -32.10
C VAL A 152 27.05 -7.64 -31.94
N GLY A 153 26.07 -8.46 -31.52
CA GLY A 153 26.19 -9.91 -31.43
C GLY A 153 26.63 -10.44 -30.06
N LEU A 154 26.76 -9.58 -29.04
CA LEU A 154 27.09 -10.03 -27.69
C LEU A 154 25.89 -10.74 -27.04
N GLY A 155 26.03 -12.02 -26.75
CA GLY A 155 25.04 -12.78 -25.98
C GLY A 155 25.06 -12.37 -24.52
N ILE A 156 23.93 -11.94 -23.96
CA ILE A 156 23.76 -11.59 -22.55
C ILE A 156 23.28 -12.82 -21.78
N LYS A 157 23.94 -13.13 -20.65
CA LYS A 157 23.60 -14.29 -19.80
C LYS A 157 22.99 -13.91 -18.46
N LYS A 158 23.35 -12.73 -17.92
CA LYS A 158 22.83 -12.27 -16.63
C LYS A 158 22.44 -10.81 -16.69
N ALA A 159 21.41 -10.46 -15.93
CA ALA A 159 21.01 -9.10 -15.65
C ALA A 159 20.95 -8.92 -14.13
N THR A 160 21.54 -7.85 -13.63
CA THR A 160 21.51 -7.47 -12.23
C THR A 160 20.83 -6.13 -12.08
N LEU A 161 19.68 -6.11 -11.40
CA LEU A 161 18.91 -4.89 -11.13
C LEU A 161 19.04 -4.55 -9.66
N THR A 162 19.44 -3.31 -9.37
CA THR A 162 19.41 -2.72 -8.02
C THR A 162 18.29 -1.69 -7.94
N MET A 163 17.29 -1.95 -7.11
CA MET A 163 16.12 -1.08 -6.95
C MET A 163 15.76 -0.90 -5.47
N ALA A 164 15.61 0.34 -5.03
CA ALA A 164 15.08 0.68 -3.73
C ALA A 164 13.59 1.02 -3.86
N LEU A 165 12.77 0.51 -2.94
CA LEU A 165 11.37 0.87 -2.81
C LEU A 165 11.15 1.36 -1.37
N GLN A 166 10.27 2.35 -1.21
CA GLN A 166 9.88 2.84 0.10
C GLN A 166 8.40 3.22 0.10
N ALA A 167 7.78 3.10 1.28
CA ALA A 167 6.44 3.55 1.56
C ALA A 167 6.56 4.76 2.49
N ASP A 168 6.18 5.92 1.99
CA ASP A 168 6.23 7.19 2.72
C ASP A 168 4.86 7.55 3.27
N HIS A 169 4.82 8.21 4.43
CA HIS A 169 3.58 8.75 4.95
C HIS A 169 3.10 9.92 4.06
N PRO A 170 1.84 9.94 3.62
CA PRO A 170 1.35 10.89 2.62
C PRO A 170 1.40 12.36 3.07
N LEU A 171 1.33 12.62 4.39
CA LEU A 171 1.28 13.98 4.95
C LEU A 171 2.41 14.35 5.90
N ILE A 172 3.33 13.43 6.23
CA ILE A 172 4.44 13.71 7.15
C ILE A 172 5.72 13.69 6.30
N PRO A 173 6.23 14.85 5.85
CA PRO A 173 7.38 14.92 4.97
C PRO A 173 8.58 14.15 5.53
N GLY A 174 9.18 13.29 4.71
CA GLY A 174 10.37 12.50 5.09
C GLY A 174 10.09 11.35 6.06
N HIS A 175 8.84 11.10 6.45
CA HIS A 175 8.52 9.95 7.28
C HIS A 175 8.34 8.68 6.44
N VAL A 176 9.40 7.87 6.41
CA VAL A 176 9.40 6.55 5.78
C VAL A 176 8.75 5.55 6.72
N ILE A 177 7.61 4.98 6.32
CA ILE A 177 6.89 3.93 7.06
C ILE A 177 7.60 2.59 6.90
N ALA A 178 8.04 2.28 5.67
CA ALA A 178 8.76 1.06 5.36
C ALA A 178 9.68 1.25 4.16
N ALA A 179 10.77 0.48 4.08
CA ALA A 179 11.67 0.49 2.94
C ALA A 179 12.15 -0.94 2.63
N SER A 180 12.42 -1.23 1.36
CA SER A 180 12.91 -2.55 0.96
C SER A 180 14.30 -2.84 1.53
N THR A 181 14.54 -4.09 1.88
CA THR A 181 15.79 -4.59 2.47
C THR A 181 16.91 -4.68 1.43
N PRO A 182 18.20 -4.65 1.84
CA PRO A 182 19.32 -4.81 0.91
C PRO A 182 19.25 -6.06 0.04
N LYS A 183 18.67 -7.16 0.56
CA LYS A 183 18.47 -8.41 -0.18
C LYS A 183 17.46 -8.27 -1.31
N ALA A 184 16.37 -7.54 -1.08
CA ALA A 184 15.39 -7.24 -2.12
C ALA A 184 15.88 -6.17 -3.10
N LYS A 185 16.84 -5.32 -2.68
CA LYS A 185 17.39 -4.27 -3.52
C LYS A 185 18.15 -4.80 -4.71
N ARG A 186 19.11 -5.73 -4.54
CA ARG A 186 19.93 -6.27 -5.65
C ARG A 186 19.45 -7.64 -6.06
N GLN A 187 19.03 -7.79 -7.31
CA GLN A 187 18.50 -9.05 -7.83
C GLN A 187 19.20 -9.44 -9.12
N GLU A 188 19.59 -10.71 -9.20
CA GLU A 188 20.30 -11.29 -10.34
C GLU A 188 19.40 -12.29 -11.07
N PHE A 189 19.36 -12.18 -12.38
CA PHE A 189 18.52 -13.01 -13.23
C PHE A 189 19.35 -13.58 -14.37
N ASN A 190 19.18 -14.87 -14.64
CA ASN A 190 19.68 -15.45 -15.87
C ASN A 190 18.75 -15.02 -17.01
N VAL A 191 19.32 -14.45 -18.06
CA VAL A 191 18.63 -14.00 -19.27
C VAL A 191 19.32 -14.61 -20.48
N ASN A 192 18.63 -14.72 -21.61
CA ASN A 192 19.27 -15.23 -22.82
C ASN A 192 18.79 -14.46 -24.05
N PHE A 193 19.46 -13.34 -24.34
CA PHE A 193 19.22 -12.57 -25.56
C PHE A 193 20.54 -12.08 -26.15
N SER A 194 20.58 -11.90 -27.47
CA SER A 194 21.70 -11.27 -28.17
C SER A 194 21.44 -9.78 -28.32
N TRP A 195 22.45 -8.97 -28.00
CA TRP A 195 22.42 -7.53 -28.27
C TRP A 195 22.68 -7.30 -29.77
N ALA A 196 21.66 -6.87 -30.52
CA ALA A 196 21.79 -6.59 -31.96
C ALA A 196 21.15 -5.22 -32.29
N PRO A 197 21.86 -4.10 -32.06
CA PRO A 197 21.32 -2.75 -32.25
C PRO A 197 21.13 -2.34 -33.72
N SER A 198 21.20 -3.27 -34.68
CA SER A 198 21.08 -2.94 -36.11
C SER A 198 19.62 -2.69 -36.51
N GLY A 199 19.22 -1.42 -36.56
CA GLY A 199 18.15 -0.91 -37.43
C GLY A 199 16.70 -1.03 -36.94
N VAL A 200 16.44 -1.69 -35.81
CA VAL A 200 15.11 -1.72 -35.17
C VAL A 200 15.26 -1.08 -33.79
N GLY A 201 14.61 0.06 -33.60
CA GLY A 201 14.87 0.97 -32.47
C GLY A 201 14.91 0.27 -31.12
N LEU A 202 15.95 0.59 -30.34
CA LEU A 202 16.11 0.22 -28.92
C LEU A 202 15.11 0.98 -28.03
N GLY A 203 13.83 0.97 -28.43
CA GLY A 203 12.72 1.61 -27.73
C GLY A 203 11.91 0.61 -26.89
N PHE A 204 10.69 1.01 -26.56
CA PHE A 204 9.74 0.19 -25.80
C PHE A 204 9.51 -1.21 -26.40
N ASP A 205 9.56 -1.33 -27.72
CA ASP A 205 9.44 -2.60 -28.45
C ASP A 205 10.56 -3.59 -28.11
N PHE A 206 11.82 -3.13 -28.06
CA PHE A 206 12.94 -3.98 -27.65
C PHE A 206 12.81 -4.35 -26.16
N TYR A 207 12.48 -3.38 -25.31
CA TYR A 207 12.28 -3.63 -23.88
C TYR A 207 11.19 -4.68 -23.61
N SER A 208 10.04 -4.57 -24.29
CA SER A 208 8.89 -5.46 -24.11
C SER A 208 9.08 -6.85 -24.73
N LYS A 209 9.88 -6.96 -25.81
CA LYS A 209 10.17 -8.24 -26.49
C LYS A 209 11.36 -9.00 -25.89
N THR A 210 12.15 -8.37 -25.02
CA THR A 210 13.31 -8.99 -24.36
C THR A 210 13.01 -9.43 -22.94
N ASP A 211 13.90 -10.24 -22.36
CA ASP A 211 13.84 -10.64 -20.95
C ASP A 211 13.98 -9.44 -19.98
N LEU A 212 14.37 -8.26 -20.46
CA LEU A 212 14.55 -7.06 -19.64
C LEU A 212 13.26 -6.66 -18.92
N ALA A 213 12.13 -6.62 -19.62
CA ALA A 213 10.84 -6.35 -18.99
C ALA A 213 10.48 -7.37 -17.91
N SER A 214 10.83 -8.64 -18.11
CA SER A 214 10.62 -9.72 -17.14
C SER A 214 11.51 -9.56 -15.91
N VAL A 215 12.78 -9.18 -16.11
CA VAL A 215 13.73 -8.89 -15.02
C VAL A 215 13.24 -7.75 -14.14
N VAL A 216 12.85 -6.63 -14.75
CA VAL A 216 12.35 -5.45 -14.01
C VAL A 216 11.07 -5.80 -13.27
N LYS A 217 10.13 -6.47 -13.93
CA LYS A 217 8.88 -6.91 -13.32
C LYS A 217 9.12 -7.83 -12.13
N LYS A 218 9.96 -8.86 -12.26
CA LYS A 218 10.30 -9.77 -11.15
C LYS A 218 11.00 -9.05 -10.01
N ALA A 219 11.88 -8.11 -10.32
CA ALA A 219 12.53 -7.31 -9.30
C ALA A 219 11.52 -6.46 -8.52
N MET A 220 10.54 -5.89 -9.21
CA MET A 220 9.44 -5.15 -8.59
C MET A 220 8.56 -6.06 -7.75
N GLU A 221 8.19 -7.25 -8.24
CA GLU A 221 7.40 -8.22 -7.47
C GLU A 221 8.10 -8.60 -6.16
N ASN A 222 9.39 -8.91 -6.23
CA ASN A 222 10.20 -9.25 -5.06
C ASN A 222 10.37 -8.04 -4.13
N GLY A 223 10.60 -6.85 -4.69
CA GLY A 223 10.75 -5.62 -3.92
C GLY A 223 9.47 -5.19 -3.21
N ILE A 224 8.31 -5.36 -3.86
CA ILE A 224 6.98 -5.08 -3.29
C ILE A 224 6.62 -6.10 -2.23
N SER A 225 6.94 -7.39 -2.44
CA SER A 225 6.75 -8.44 -1.43
C SER A 225 7.58 -8.16 -0.17
N ASP A 226 8.83 -7.77 -0.33
CA ASP A 226 9.70 -7.38 0.79
C ASP A 226 9.22 -6.08 1.46
N LEU A 227 8.85 -5.05 0.68
CA LEU A 227 8.29 -3.81 1.21
C LEU A 227 7.02 -4.07 2.04
N LYS A 228 6.14 -4.96 1.57
CA LYS A 228 4.95 -5.39 2.32
C LYS A 228 5.32 -5.98 3.67
N GLN A 229 6.30 -6.90 3.71
CA GLN A 229 6.76 -7.48 4.98
C GLN A 229 7.28 -6.41 5.94
N GLN A 230 8.05 -5.44 5.45
CA GLN A 230 8.53 -4.33 6.27
C GLN A 230 7.39 -3.41 6.73
N PHE A 231 6.38 -3.19 5.89
CA PHE A 231 5.19 -2.42 6.23
C PHE A 231 4.38 -3.11 7.31
N ASP A 232 4.11 -4.40 7.18
CA ASP A 232 3.32 -5.16 8.16
C ASP A 232 3.98 -5.20 9.55
N LEU A 233 5.31 -5.10 9.63
CA LEU A 233 6.05 -4.96 10.88
C LEU A 233 5.98 -3.55 11.48
N SER A 234 5.85 -2.53 10.62
CA SER A 234 5.95 -1.13 11.02
C SER A 234 4.59 -0.52 11.37
N GLU A 235 3.55 -0.85 10.61
CA GLU A 235 2.20 -0.33 10.84
C GLU A 235 1.12 -1.39 10.55
N PRO A 236 0.17 -1.62 11.48
CA PRO A 236 -0.94 -2.53 11.25
C PRO A 236 -1.86 -2.07 10.11
N TRP A 237 -2.61 -3.00 9.54
CA TRP A 237 -3.67 -2.66 8.58
C TRP A 237 -4.75 -1.84 9.27
N TYR A 238 -5.20 -0.78 8.59
CA TYR A 238 -6.35 0.01 9.01
C TYR A 238 -7.12 0.56 7.80
N ALA A 239 -8.42 0.73 8.02
CA ALA A 239 -9.30 1.55 7.21
C ALA A 239 -9.75 2.77 8.03
N THR A 240 -10.56 3.65 7.45
CA THR A 240 -11.13 4.83 8.09
C THR A 240 -12.65 4.82 8.01
N VAL A 241 -13.29 5.37 9.03
CA VAL A 241 -14.73 5.62 9.03
C VAL A 241 -15.02 6.80 8.10
N LEU A 242 -15.82 6.55 7.05
CA LEU A 242 -16.35 7.57 6.16
C LEU A 242 -17.52 8.31 6.82
N LYS A 243 -18.44 7.54 7.42
CA LYS A 243 -19.68 8.03 7.98
C LYS A 243 -20.11 7.17 9.16
N ASN A 244 -20.70 7.79 10.17
CA ASN A 244 -21.36 7.13 11.28
C ASN A 244 -22.88 7.38 11.16
N CYS A 245 -23.67 6.31 11.07
CA CYS A 245 -25.12 6.32 10.96
C CYS A 245 -25.77 5.68 12.19
N ASP A 246 -25.24 5.99 13.38
CA ASP A 246 -25.65 5.49 14.70
C ASP A 246 -25.45 3.97 14.86
N LYS A 247 -26.27 3.17 14.17
CA LYS A 247 -26.21 1.69 14.21
C LYS A 247 -25.31 1.08 13.13
N ALA A 248 -24.93 1.86 12.12
CA ALA A 248 -24.09 1.40 11.01
C ALA A 248 -22.99 2.40 10.71
N LEU A 249 -21.81 1.91 10.34
CA LEU A 249 -20.67 2.69 9.88
C LEU A 249 -20.42 2.41 8.41
N MET A 250 -20.04 3.44 7.66
CA MET A 250 -19.40 3.29 6.36
C MET A 250 -17.89 3.35 6.54
N ILE A 251 -17.18 2.38 5.96
CA ILE A 251 -15.73 2.23 6.10
C ILE A 251 -15.09 2.28 4.71
N ASN A 252 -13.94 2.93 4.60
CA ASN A 252 -13.18 3.12 3.36
C ASN A 252 -12.43 1.84 2.92
N ALA A 253 -13.08 0.70 2.96
CA ALA A 253 -12.49 -0.58 2.58
C ALA A 253 -13.56 -1.44 1.92
N GLY A 254 -13.27 -1.94 0.72
CA GLY A 254 -14.20 -2.71 -0.10
C GLY A 254 -13.79 -4.17 -0.31
N SER A 255 -14.30 -4.73 -1.40
CA SER A 255 -14.17 -6.14 -1.79
C SER A 255 -12.74 -6.53 -2.20
N ALA A 256 -12.57 -7.71 -2.78
CA ALA A 256 -11.27 -8.26 -3.18
C ALA A 256 -10.46 -7.36 -4.14
N SER A 257 -11.14 -6.53 -4.94
CA SER A 257 -10.47 -5.56 -5.82
C SER A 257 -9.82 -4.40 -5.04
N ASP A 258 -10.25 -4.16 -3.80
CA ASP A 258 -9.75 -3.12 -2.91
C ASP A 258 -9.11 -3.69 -1.63
N ALA A 259 -9.79 -3.68 -0.50
CA ALA A 259 -9.19 -4.06 0.79
C ALA A 259 -9.31 -5.57 1.07
N ASN A 260 -10.11 -6.28 0.29
CA ASN A 260 -10.47 -7.68 0.49
C ASN A 260 -11.25 -7.93 1.78
N LEU A 261 -12.12 -6.98 2.20
CA LEU A 261 -13.10 -7.21 3.27
C LEU A 261 -14.20 -8.18 2.83
N GLN A 262 -14.76 -8.89 3.80
CA GLN A 262 -15.85 -9.84 3.60
C GLN A 262 -16.94 -9.63 4.66
N VAL A 263 -18.18 -10.00 4.29
CA VAL A 263 -19.31 -10.02 5.24
C VAL A 263 -18.97 -10.94 6.41
N GLY A 264 -19.19 -10.44 7.62
CA GLY A 264 -18.91 -11.13 8.87
C GLY A 264 -17.58 -10.77 9.52
N ASP A 265 -16.70 -10.02 8.83
CA ASP A 265 -15.46 -9.50 9.42
C ASP A 265 -15.74 -8.64 10.65
N ILE A 266 -14.95 -8.82 11.71
CA ILE A 266 -15.07 -8.06 12.95
C ILE A 266 -13.90 -7.09 13.05
N LEU A 267 -14.24 -5.82 13.26
CA LEU A 267 -13.31 -4.72 13.24
C LEU A 267 -13.43 -3.88 14.52
N GLU A 268 -12.32 -3.34 14.97
CA GLU A 268 -12.22 -2.44 16.12
C GLU A 268 -12.04 -0.99 15.66
N VAL A 269 -12.79 -0.07 16.25
CA VAL A 269 -12.79 1.34 15.89
C VAL A 269 -12.10 2.17 16.97
N TYR A 270 -11.24 3.10 16.56
CA TYR A 270 -10.53 4.04 17.42
C TYR A 270 -10.60 5.45 16.83
N ASN A 271 -11.07 6.44 17.59
CA ASN A 271 -10.86 7.84 17.22
C ASN A 271 -9.36 8.16 17.31
N VAL A 272 -8.87 9.02 16.41
CA VAL A 272 -7.46 9.39 16.30
C VAL A 272 -7.33 10.90 16.43
N TRP A 273 -6.33 11.34 17.20
CA TRP A 273 -5.88 12.73 17.25
C TRP A 273 -4.80 12.95 16.20
N TYR A 274 -4.92 14.06 15.49
CA TYR A 274 -3.98 14.52 14.46
C TYR A 274 -3.32 15.82 14.94
N ASP A 275 -1.99 15.83 15.03
CA ASP A 275 -1.17 17.01 15.36
C ASP A 275 -0.75 17.68 14.05
N TRP A 276 -1.10 18.95 13.88
CA TRP A 276 -0.81 19.74 12.70
C TRP A 276 0.04 20.96 13.03
N GLU A 277 1.00 21.27 12.17
CA GLU A 277 1.76 22.52 12.19
C GLU A 277 1.10 23.57 11.30
N GLY A 278 -0.06 24.07 11.75
CA GLY A 278 -0.89 25.03 11.04
C GLY A 278 -2.35 24.59 10.93
N GLU A 279 -3.03 25.03 9.88
CA GLU A 279 -4.42 24.67 9.63
C GLU A 279 -4.55 23.18 9.26
N ALA A 280 -5.48 22.47 9.91
CA ALA A 280 -5.72 21.06 9.62
C ALA A 280 -6.03 20.83 8.13
N CYS A 281 -5.47 19.78 7.54
CA CYS A 281 -5.58 19.43 6.11
C CYS A 281 -4.93 20.41 5.10
N ASN A 282 -4.54 21.62 5.53
CA ASN A 282 -3.86 22.60 4.68
C ASN A 282 -2.41 22.87 5.14
N SER A 283 -1.91 22.09 6.10
CA SER A 283 -0.58 22.23 6.68
C SER A 283 0.11 20.88 6.88
N THR A 284 1.33 20.89 7.41
CA THR A 284 2.10 19.68 7.68
C THR A 284 1.49 18.93 8.85
N LEU A 285 1.20 17.64 8.66
CA LEU A 285 0.88 16.75 9.77
C LEU A 285 2.19 16.39 10.48
N THR A 286 2.23 16.50 11.81
CA THR A 286 3.41 16.21 12.63
C THR A 286 3.28 14.91 13.42
N GLY A 287 2.06 14.41 13.61
CA GLY A 287 1.85 13.14 14.31
C GLY A 287 0.40 12.69 14.36
N THR A 288 0.21 11.41 14.71
CA THR A 288 -1.11 10.83 14.96
C THR A 288 -1.08 9.95 16.19
N MET A 289 -2.17 9.90 16.97
CA MET A 289 -2.28 8.98 18.10
C MET A 289 -3.73 8.51 18.31
N LYS A 290 -3.90 7.25 18.71
CA LYS A 290 -5.22 6.77 19.16
C LYS A 290 -5.64 7.57 20.39
N SER A 291 -6.89 8.02 20.40
CA SER A 291 -7.48 8.74 21.54
C SER A 291 -7.58 7.89 22.81
N THR A 292 -7.69 6.57 22.66
CA THR A 292 -7.79 5.60 23.75
C THR A 292 -6.98 4.35 23.44
N ALA A 293 -6.56 3.64 24.50
CA ALA A 293 -5.88 2.34 24.36
C ALA A 293 -6.85 1.20 23.97
N ALA A 294 -8.08 1.24 24.48
CA ALA A 294 -9.15 0.29 24.14
C ALA A 294 -10.00 0.80 22.96
N PRO A 295 -10.60 -0.10 22.16
CA PRO A 295 -11.48 0.29 21.07
C PRO A 295 -12.72 1.01 21.62
N ILE A 296 -13.14 2.08 20.94
CA ILE A 296 -14.37 2.80 21.29
C ILE A 296 -15.62 2.08 20.77
N ALA A 297 -15.45 1.22 19.75
CA ALA A 297 -16.49 0.36 19.22
C ALA A 297 -15.92 -0.92 18.58
N VAL A 298 -16.76 -1.95 18.53
CA VAL A 298 -16.54 -3.17 17.76
C VAL A 298 -17.69 -3.29 16.76
N VAL A 299 -17.35 -3.51 15.49
CA VAL A 299 -18.32 -3.56 14.38
C VAL A 299 -18.16 -4.83 13.57
N GLN A 300 -19.25 -5.28 12.95
CA GLN A 300 -19.29 -6.41 12.03
C GLN A 300 -19.64 -5.93 10.62
N VAL A 301 -18.83 -6.28 9.63
CA VAL A 301 -19.11 -5.98 8.22
C VAL A 301 -20.38 -6.73 7.78
N GLU A 302 -21.37 -6.01 7.27
CA GLU A 302 -22.64 -6.58 6.80
C GLU A 302 -22.77 -6.52 5.28
N ILE A 303 -22.27 -5.45 4.67
CA ILE A 303 -22.33 -5.22 3.23
C ILE A 303 -20.94 -4.81 2.77
N VAL A 304 -20.46 -5.43 1.70
CA VAL A 304 -19.17 -5.11 1.07
C VAL A 304 -19.44 -4.60 -0.34
N GLY A 305 -19.13 -3.33 -0.58
CA GLY A 305 -19.06 -2.75 -1.92
C GLY A 305 -17.65 -2.81 -2.49
N ASP A 306 -17.45 -2.22 -3.67
CA ASP A 306 -16.15 -2.26 -4.35
C ASP A 306 -15.07 -1.47 -3.61
N THR A 307 -15.41 -0.28 -3.10
CA THR A 307 -14.46 0.64 -2.43
C THR A 307 -14.93 1.09 -1.05
N PHE A 308 -16.07 0.63 -0.58
CA PHE A 308 -16.51 0.89 0.79
C PHE A 308 -17.39 -0.25 1.27
N SER A 309 -17.45 -0.40 2.59
CA SER A 309 -18.28 -1.41 3.25
C SER A 309 -19.15 -0.76 4.31
N GLN A 310 -20.31 -1.35 4.55
CA GLN A 310 -21.16 -1.02 5.69
C GLN A 310 -20.93 -2.04 6.79
N ALA A 311 -20.72 -1.57 8.01
CA ALA A 311 -20.57 -2.41 9.19
C ALA A 311 -21.60 -2.02 10.27
N ARG A 312 -22.22 -3.00 10.90
CA ARG A 312 -23.12 -2.80 12.05
C ARG A 312 -22.32 -2.73 13.34
N VAL A 313 -22.70 -1.80 14.22
CA VAL A 313 -22.11 -1.67 15.54
C VAL A 313 -22.62 -2.81 16.44
N ILE A 314 -21.69 -3.61 16.99
CA ILE A 314 -21.99 -4.69 17.93
C ILE A 314 -21.87 -4.19 19.37
N GLN A 315 -20.82 -3.42 19.64
CA GLN A 315 -20.51 -2.85 20.95
C GLN A 315 -19.96 -1.44 20.75
N GLN A 316 -20.37 -0.51 21.61
CA GLN A 316 -19.83 0.85 21.65
C GLN A 316 -19.70 1.31 23.10
N THR A 317 -18.66 2.09 23.36
CA THR A 317 -18.51 2.86 24.61
C THR A 317 -19.41 4.10 24.59
N ALA A 318 -19.37 4.93 25.64
CA ALA A 318 -20.06 6.22 25.64
C ALA A 318 -19.47 7.24 24.63
N THR A 319 -18.27 6.97 24.10
CA THR A 319 -17.59 7.85 23.14
C THR A 319 -18.22 7.74 21.76
N LYS A 320 -18.56 8.88 21.15
CA LYS A 320 -19.06 8.96 19.77
C LYS A 320 -17.94 8.60 18.78
N ILE A 321 -18.27 7.77 17.78
CA ILE A 321 -17.37 7.44 16.67
C ILE A 321 -17.37 8.62 15.69
N LEU A 322 -16.18 9.12 15.36
CA LEU A 322 -16.00 10.28 14.47
C LEU A 322 -15.62 9.84 13.05
N PRO A 323 -16.02 10.58 12.01
CA PRO A 323 -15.43 10.44 10.68
C PRO A 323 -13.91 10.60 10.73
N GLY A 324 -13.18 9.75 9.99
CA GLY A 324 -11.72 9.67 10.05
C GLY A 324 -11.17 8.84 11.22
N ALA A 325 -12.03 8.26 12.07
CA ALA A 325 -11.62 7.23 13.02
C ALA A 325 -10.98 6.04 12.27
N ARG A 326 -9.93 5.45 12.85
CA ARG A 326 -9.25 4.29 12.27
C ARG A 326 -9.94 3.00 12.69
N VAL A 327 -10.05 2.08 11.74
CA VAL A 327 -10.69 0.78 11.89
C VAL A 327 -9.64 -0.30 11.67
N TYR A 328 -9.44 -1.17 12.66
CA TYR A 328 -8.44 -2.24 12.63
C TYR A 328 -9.11 -3.61 12.64
N VAL A 329 -8.42 -4.62 12.12
CA VAL A 329 -8.92 -6.00 12.17
C VAL A 329 -8.89 -6.53 13.59
N GLN A 330 -10.03 -7.05 14.06
CA GLN A 330 -10.08 -7.90 15.24
C GLN A 330 -10.14 -9.38 14.85
N LYS A 331 -11.00 -9.71 13.88
CA LYS A 331 -11.18 -11.08 13.39
C LYS A 331 -11.63 -11.08 11.94
N LEU A 332 -10.90 -11.82 11.10
CA LEU A 332 -11.33 -12.11 9.74
C LEU A 332 -12.17 -13.37 9.70
N VAL A 333 -13.24 -13.37 8.90
CA VAL A 333 -13.91 -14.62 8.55
C VAL A 333 -12.97 -15.49 7.74
N GLN A 334 -12.97 -16.78 8.06
CA GLN A 334 -12.20 -17.78 7.32
C GLN A 334 -12.81 -17.92 5.92
N PRO A 335 -11.98 -18.03 4.87
CA PRO A 335 -12.50 -18.31 3.54
C PRO A 335 -13.27 -19.63 3.55
N VAL A 336 -14.51 -19.62 3.06
CA VAL A 336 -15.28 -20.85 2.88
C VAL A 336 -14.57 -21.68 1.81
N PRO A 337 -14.17 -22.94 2.08
CA PRO A 337 -13.50 -23.77 1.09
C PRO A 337 -14.37 -23.90 -0.16
N ALA A 338 -13.76 -23.74 -1.35
CA ALA A 338 -14.44 -23.74 -2.65
C ALA A 338 -15.32 -24.99 -2.92
N THR A 339 -15.14 -26.06 -2.15
CA THR A 339 -15.92 -27.30 -2.21
C THR A 339 -17.35 -27.19 -1.68
N GLN A 340 -17.71 -26.12 -0.94
CA GLN A 340 -19.08 -25.93 -0.44
C GLN A 340 -19.92 -24.91 -1.24
N ALA A 341 -19.35 -24.26 -2.26
CA ALA A 341 -20.05 -23.28 -3.09
C ALA A 341 -20.87 -23.91 -4.25
N LYS A 342 -20.95 -25.24 -4.30
CA LYS A 342 -21.83 -26.00 -5.21
C LYS A 342 -22.76 -26.88 -4.38
N ASN A 343 -23.85 -26.31 -3.89
CA ASN A 343 -25.08 -27.04 -3.55
C ASN A 343 -26.27 -26.12 -3.77
#